data_AF-Q6DDM6-F1
#
_entry.id   AF-Q6DDM6-F1
#
_cell.length_a   1.000
_cell.length_b   1.000
_cell.length_c   1.000
_cell.angle_alpha   90.00
_cell.angle_beta   90.00
_cell.angle_gamma   90.00
#
_symmetry.space_group_name_H-M   'P 1'
#
loop_
_entity.id
_entity.type
_entity.pdbx_description
1 polymer ?
#
loop_
_entity_poly.entity_id
_entity_poly.type
_entity_poly.pdbx_seq_one_letter_code
_entity_poly.pdbx_strand_id
1 'polypeptide(L)'
;MATTTPSRSTASSMQSPARGTSTPLSPTRISRLQEKEELRHLNDRLAVYIDRVRALELENDRLMVKISEKEEVTTREVSGIKNLYESELADARKVLDETARERARLQIELGKFRSDLDELTKNYKKKDADLSTAQGRIKDLEALFHRSEAELGTALGEKRSLEAEVADLRAQLSKTEDAHAVAKKQLEKETLMRVDFENRMQSLQEEMDFRKNIYEEESRETRKRHERRIVEVDRGHHYDYESKLAQALDELRKQHDEQVKMYKEELEQTYQAKLDNIKRSSDHNDKAANTALEELTEARMRIETLGYQLSGLQKQANAAEERIRELEELLSSDRDKYRKLLDSKEREMAEMRDQMQQQLNEYQELLDVKLALDLEINAYRKLLEGEEERLKLSPSPESRVTVSRATSSSSSATRTSRSKRRRVEEEYEEGGASTGLRAGTSLGSSRITASEGSSRTITSGQSSTTRFHLSQQASATGSISIEEIDLEGKYVHLKNNSDKDQSLGNWRLKRKIGEEEEIVYKFTPKYVLKAGQSVKIYSADAGVAHSPPSILVWKNQSSWGTGSNIRTYLVNTEEEEVAVRTVTKSVLRNVEEEEDEDADFGEEDLFHQQGDPRTTSRGCSVM
;
A
#
# COMPACT_ATOMS: atom_id res chain seq x y z
N MET A 1 175.94 -45.87 -26.44
CA MET A 1 176.72 -45.81 -27.71
C MET A 1 177.40 -44.44 -27.73
N ALA A 2 178.72 -44.30 -27.78
CA ALA A 2 179.73 -44.90 -28.69
C ALA A 2 179.78 -44.15 -30.05
N THR A 3 180.93 -43.68 -30.56
CA THR A 3 182.32 -43.77 -30.03
C THR A 3 183.26 -42.75 -30.69
N THR A 4 184.33 -42.34 -29.97
CA THR A 4 185.70 -41.91 -30.40
C THR A 4 185.89 -40.87 -31.54
N THR A 5 186.71 -39.80 -31.46
CA THR A 5 188.14 -39.64 -31.03
C THR A 5 189.16 -40.42 -31.90
N PRO A 6 190.48 -40.09 -31.92
CA PRO A 6 191.14 -38.76 -31.90
C PRO A 6 192.46 -38.62 -32.73
N SER A 7 192.94 -37.38 -32.93
CA SER A 7 194.38 -37.01 -32.87
C SER A 7 195.37 -37.65 -33.90
N ARG A 8 196.72 -37.52 -33.87
CA ARG A 8 197.69 -36.64 -33.14
C ARG A 8 198.98 -36.47 -33.97
N SER A 9 199.60 -35.29 -33.87
CA SER A 9 201.05 -34.96 -33.78
C SER A 9 202.21 -35.83 -34.36
N THR A 10 203.31 -35.11 -34.66
CA THR A 10 204.77 -35.44 -34.53
C THR A 10 205.59 -36.05 -35.68
N ALA A 11 206.74 -35.37 -35.95
CA ALA A 11 208.09 -35.89 -36.29
C ALA A 11 208.34 -36.57 -37.66
N SER A 12 209.58 -36.72 -38.16
CA SER A 12 210.83 -35.90 -38.12
C SER A 12 211.88 -36.48 -39.11
N SER A 13 213.09 -35.89 -39.21
CA SER A 13 214.25 -36.32 -40.05
C SER A 13 214.11 -36.13 -41.58
N MET A 14 215.12 -35.69 -42.37
CA MET A 14 216.58 -35.99 -42.48
C MET A 14 216.85 -37.31 -43.23
N GLN A 15 217.87 -37.49 -44.11
CA GLN A 15 219.07 -36.67 -44.39
C GLN A 15 219.69 -36.88 -45.81
N SER A 16 220.89 -36.34 -46.05
CA SER A 16 221.66 -36.25 -47.32
C SER A 16 222.32 -37.55 -47.83
N PRO A 17 222.93 -37.56 -49.05
CA PRO A 17 224.39 -37.27 -49.25
C PRO A 17 224.65 -36.14 -50.28
N ALA A 18 225.79 -35.43 -50.41
CA ALA A 18 227.24 -35.65 -50.21
C ALA A 18 227.96 -36.40 -51.37
N ARG A 19 229.19 -36.09 -51.84
CA ARG A 19 230.16 -34.96 -51.61
C ARG A 19 231.42 -35.11 -52.54
N GLY A 20 232.00 -34.00 -53.04
CA GLY A 20 233.39 -33.94 -53.59
C GLY A 20 233.57 -34.23 -55.11
N THR A 21 234.72 -33.98 -55.77
CA THR A 21 235.98 -33.29 -55.36
C THR A 21 236.89 -32.95 -56.56
N SER A 22 238.00 -32.21 -56.30
CA SER A 22 239.28 -32.09 -57.05
C SER A 22 239.41 -31.30 -58.38
N THR A 23 240.35 -30.34 -58.33
CA THR A 23 241.16 -29.68 -59.39
C THR A 23 242.19 -30.67 -60.02
N PRO A 24 242.84 -30.40 -61.19
CA PRO A 24 243.99 -29.47 -61.30
C PRO A 24 244.17 -28.75 -62.68
N LEU A 25 245.41 -28.33 -62.97
CA LEU A 25 245.85 -27.25 -63.88
C LEU A 25 246.06 -27.63 -65.38
N SER A 26 246.32 -26.60 -66.19
CA SER A 26 246.52 -26.54 -67.66
C SER A 26 247.49 -27.55 -68.29
N PRO A 27 247.30 -27.88 -69.59
CA PRO A 27 248.28 -27.42 -70.60
C PRO A 27 247.73 -27.03 -72.00
N THR A 28 248.22 -25.88 -72.50
CA THR A 28 248.48 -25.46 -73.91
C THR A 28 247.71 -26.05 -75.13
N ARG A 29 247.17 -25.12 -75.94
CA ARG A 29 246.93 -25.20 -77.42
C ARG A 29 245.93 -26.26 -77.93
N ILE A 30 244.64 -25.91 -77.88
CA ILE A 30 243.66 -26.28 -78.92
C ILE A 30 243.05 -24.98 -79.49
N SER A 31 242.57 -24.99 -80.74
CA SER A 31 242.43 -23.76 -81.55
C SER A 31 241.18 -22.91 -81.25
N ARG A 32 241.35 -21.59 -81.39
CA ARG A 32 240.45 -20.47 -81.05
C ARG A 32 239.17 -20.37 -81.91
N LEU A 33 238.71 -21.49 -82.47
CA LEU A 33 237.65 -21.56 -83.48
C LEU A 33 236.39 -22.28 -82.95
N GLN A 34 236.57 -23.39 -82.23
CA GLN A 34 235.45 -24.19 -81.69
C GLN A 34 234.68 -23.48 -80.57
N GLU A 35 235.38 -22.80 -79.66
CA GLU A 35 234.79 -22.01 -78.56
C GLU A 35 233.76 -20.97 -79.07
N LYS A 36 233.99 -20.40 -80.26
CA LYS A 36 233.08 -19.44 -80.89
C LYS A 36 231.79 -20.10 -81.42
N GLU A 37 231.85 -21.35 -81.84
CA GLU A 37 230.69 -22.11 -82.30
C GLU A 37 229.88 -22.65 -81.12
N GLU A 38 230.54 -23.11 -80.06
CA GLU A 38 229.90 -23.50 -78.80
C GLU A 38 229.15 -22.35 -78.13
N LEU A 39 229.77 -21.15 -78.05
CA LEU A 39 229.09 -19.94 -77.54
C LEU A 39 227.89 -19.53 -78.42
N ARG A 40 227.96 -19.72 -79.74
CA ARG A 40 226.81 -19.45 -80.62
C ARG A 40 225.69 -20.45 -80.36
N HIS A 41 226.01 -21.76 -80.30
CA HIS A 41 225.04 -22.81 -80.02
C HIS A 41 224.41 -22.69 -78.62
N LEU A 42 225.15 -22.14 -77.64
CA LEU A 42 224.62 -21.80 -76.32
C LEU A 42 223.65 -20.61 -76.38
N ASN A 43 223.98 -19.55 -77.12
CA ASN A 43 223.08 -18.40 -77.34
C ASN A 43 221.81 -18.78 -78.12
N ASP A 44 221.95 -19.56 -79.20
CA ASP A 44 220.83 -20.07 -79.99
C ASP A 44 219.88 -20.89 -79.10
N ARG A 45 220.42 -21.69 -78.17
CA ARG A 45 219.66 -22.45 -77.17
C ARG A 45 219.05 -21.58 -76.06
N LEU A 46 219.74 -20.51 -75.64
CA LEU A 46 219.21 -19.52 -74.69
C LEU A 46 218.04 -18.74 -75.29
N ALA A 47 218.09 -18.37 -76.57
CA ALA A 47 216.99 -17.74 -77.27
C ALA A 47 215.75 -18.64 -77.29
N VAL A 48 215.91 -19.93 -77.64
CA VAL A 48 214.81 -20.92 -77.57
C VAL A 48 214.24 -21.06 -76.15
N TYR A 49 215.06 -21.00 -75.10
CA TYR A 49 214.55 -20.98 -73.72
C TYR A 49 213.82 -19.69 -73.35
N ILE A 50 214.31 -18.52 -73.78
CA ILE A 50 213.67 -17.21 -73.53
C ILE A 50 212.32 -17.14 -74.24
N ASP A 51 212.24 -17.57 -75.50
CA ASP A 51 210.99 -17.60 -76.25
C ASP A 51 210.02 -18.67 -75.69
N ARG A 52 210.53 -19.78 -75.14
CA ARG A 52 209.70 -20.76 -74.42
C ARG A 52 209.20 -20.21 -73.08
N VAL A 53 209.98 -19.44 -72.35
CA VAL A 53 209.55 -18.75 -71.12
C VAL A 53 208.49 -17.70 -71.45
N ARG A 54 208.73 -16.84 -72.44
CA ARG A 54 207.72 -15.87 -72.93
C ARG A 54 206.42 -16.53 -73.39
N ALA A 55 206.50 -17.68 -74.06
CA ALA A 55 205.32 -18.45 -74.45
C ALA A 55 204.56 -19.00 -73.22
N LEU A 56 205.26 -19.40 -72.16
CA LEU A 56 204.66 -19.85 -70.90
C LEU A 56 204.14 -18.69 -70.04
N GLU A 57 204.75 -17.52 -70.10
CA GLU A 57 204.27 -16.28 -69.48
C GLU A 57 202.95 -15.84 -70.16
N LEU A 58 202.93 -15.74 -71.49
CA LEU A 58 201.72 -15.48 -72.28
C LEU A 58 200.64 -16.56 -72.10
N GLU A 59 201.02 -17.82 -71.90
CA GLU A 59 200.08 -18.91 -71.61
C GLU A 59 199.52 -18.80 -70.18
N ASN A 60 200.33 -18.43 -69.19
CA ASN A 60 199.88 -18.13 -67.82
C ASN A 60 198.95 -16.90 -67.79
N ASP A 61 199.32 -15.78 -68.42
CA ASP A 61 198.46 -14.59 -68.52
C ASP A 61 197.12 -14.95 -69.17
N ARG A 62 197.15 -15.74 -70.25
CA ARG A 62 195.93 -16.24 -70.90
C ARG A 62 195.12 -17.20 -70.01
N LEU A 63 195.76 -17.99 -69.15
CA LEU A 63 195.07 -18.85 -68.18
C LEU A 63 194.47 -18.04 -67.03
N MET A 64 195.17 -17.01 -66.53
CA MET A 64 194.67 -16.09 -65.51
C MET A 64 193.46 -15.30 -66.04
N VAL A 65 193.52 -14.79 -67.28
CA VAL A 65 192.37 -14.20 -67.96
C VAL A 65 191.22 -15.20 -68.03
N LYS A 66 191.42 -16.43 -68.54
CA LYS A 66 190.38 -17.47 -68.59
C LYS A 66 189.80 -17.88 -67.23
N ILE A 67 190.59 -17.79 -66.15
CA ILE A 67 190.11 -18.03 -64.78
C ILE A 67 189.21 -16.87 -64.37
N SER A 68 189.65 -15.62 -64.53
CA SER A 68 188.84 -14.44 -64.23
C SER A 68 187.57 -14.35 -65.08
N GLU A 69 187.62 -14.71 -66.36
CA GLU A 69 186.45 -14.83 -67.25
C GLU A 69 185.45 -15.86 -66.71
N LYS A 70 185.92 -17.02 -66.22
CA LYS A 70 185.06 -18.05 -65.64
C LYS A 70 184.49 -17.66 -64.28
N GLU A 71 185.26 -16.99 -63.43
CA GLU A 71 184.79 -16.47 -62.15
C GLU A 71 183.76 -15.34 -62.36
N GLU A 72 183.97 -14.47 -63.35
CA GLU A 72 183.03 -13.41 -63.72
C GLU A 72 181.76 -13.98 -64.39
N VAL A 73 181.88 -15.00 -65.24
CA VAL A 73 180.72 -15.70 -65.83
C VAL A 73 179.93 -16.45 -64.76
N THR A 74 180.57 -17.26 -63.91
CA THR A 74 179.86 -18.02 -62.87
C THR A 74 179.23 -17.12 -61.80
N THR A 75 179.87 -16.00 -61.43
CA THR A 75 179.23 -15.02 -60.53
C THR A 75 178.08 -14.27 -61.21
N ARG A 76 178.15 -13.96 -62.51
CA ARG A 76 177.00 -13.45 -63.29
C ARG A 76 175.86 -14.47 -63.40
N GLU A 77 176.16 -15.74 -63.64
CA GLU A 77 175.17 -16.83 -63.72
C GLU A 77 174.48 -17.05 -62.37
N VAL A 78 175.24 -17.16 -61.27
CA VAL A 78 174.69 -17.29 -59.92
C VAL A 78 173.88 -16.06 -59.52
N SER A 79 174.33 -14.85 -59.88
CA SER A 79 173.57 -13.61 -59.67
C SER A 79 172.29 -13.58 -60.51
N GLY A 80 172.34 -14.01 -61.77
CA GLY A 80 171.17 -14.13 -62.66
C GLY A 80 170.13 -15.11 -62.12
N ILE A 81 170.55 -16.32 -61.72
CA ILE A 81 169.70 -17.34 -61.10
C ILE A 81 169.10 -16.82 -59.78
N LYS A 82 169.90 -16.13 -58.95
CA LYS A 82 169.42 -15.47 -57.72
C LYS A 82 168.33 -14.43 -58.04
N ASN A 83 168.58 -13.55 -59.00
CA ASN A 83 167.63 -12.49 -59.38
C ASN A 83 166.33 -13.08 -59.95
N LEU A 84 166.42 -14.17 -60.72
CA LEU A 84 165.24 -14.91 -61.20
C LEU A 84 164.43 -15.46 -60.03
N TYR A 85 165.03 -16.21 -59.11
CA TYR A 85 164.32 -16.73 -57.92
C TYR A 85 163.80 -15.61 -57.00
N GLU A 86 164.51 -14.49 -56.86
CA GLU A 86 164.01 -13.33 -56.11
C GLU A 86 162.80 -12.67 -56.80
N SER A 87 162.74 -12.66 -58.13
CA SER A 87 161.56 -12.21 -58.89
C SER A 87 160.38 -13.18 -58.81
N GLU A 88 160.61 -14.49 -58.96
CA GLU A 88 159.57 -15.53 -58.80
C GLU A 88 158.99 -15.52 -57.37
N LEU A 89 159.83 -15.33 -56.35
CA LEU A 89 159.39 -15.17 -54.96
C LEU A 89 158.63 -13.85 -54.73
N ALA A 90 158.95 -12.78 -55.45
CA ALA A 90 158.21 -11.53 -55.37
C ALA A 90 156.82 -11.65 -56.01
N ASP A 91 156.71 -12.26 -57.20
CA ASP A 91 155.43 -12.49 -57.86
C ASP A 91 154.57 -13.51 -57.11
N ALA A 92 155.16 -14.59 -56.57
CA ALA A 92 154.44 -15.54 -55.72
C ALA A 92 153.87 -14.89 -54.45
N ARG A 93 154.62 -13.97 -53.81
CA ARG A 93 154.13 -13.15 -52.68
C ARG A 93 153.01 -12.21 -53.10
N LYS A 94 153.16 -11.54 -54.26
CA LYS A 94 152.13 -10.64 -54.80
C LYS A 94 150.82 -11.37 -55.06
N VAL A 95 150.86 -12.56 -55.67
CA VAL A 95 149.67 -13.41 -55.90
C VAL A 95 149.08 -13.92 -54.57
N LEU A 96 149.91 -14.24 -53.57
CA LEU A 96 149.45 -14.58 -52.23
C LEU A 96 148.70 -13.40 -51.57
N ASP A 97 149.23 -12.18 -51.67
CA ASP A 97 148.58 -10.97 -51.15
C ASP A 97 147.31 -10.59 -51.92
N GLU A 98 147.28 -10.82 -53.24
CA GLU A 98 146.10 -10.60 -54.10
C GLU A 98 144.99 -11.58 -53.73
N THR A 99 145.28 -12.88 -53.70
CA THR A 99 144.31 -13.91 -53.28
C THR A 99 143.90 -13.78 -51.81
N ALA A 100 144.77 -13.31 -50.91
CA ALA A 100 144.40 -13.00 -49.54
C ALA A 100 143.44 -11.80 -49.45
N ARG A 101 143.66 -10.74 -50.25
CA ARG A 101 142.75 -9.58 -50.35
C ARG A 101 141.40 -9.97 -50.96
N GLU A 102 141.39 -10.79 -52.00
CA GLU A 102 140.14 -11.31 -52.60
C GLU A 102 139.39 -12.21 -51.61
N ARG A 103 140.06 -13.12 -50.91
CA ARG A 103 139.44 -13.96 -49.87
C ARG A 103 138.85 -13.11 -48.74
N ALA A 104 139.56 -12.08 -48.28
CA ALA A 104 139.06 -11.17 -47.26
C ALA A 104 137.82 -10.39 -47.76
N ARG A 105 137.86 -9.89 -49.01
CA ARG A 105 136.73 -9.22 -49.65
C ARG A 105 135.50 -10.13 -49.76
N LEU A 106 135.67 -11.34 -50.30
CA LEU A 106 134.59 -12.33 -50.43
C LEU A 106 134.04 -12.76 -49.06
N GLN A 107 134.89 -12.83 -48.03
CA GLN A 107 134.46 -13.12 -46.66
C GLN A 107 133.61 -11.97 -46.05
N ILE A 108 133.92 -10.71 -46.38
CA ILE A 108 133.10 -9.54 -46.00
C ILE A 108 131.78 -9.53 -46.77
N GLU A 109 131.81 -9.75 -48.09
CA GLU A 109 130.60 -9.81 -48.93
C GLU A 109 129.67 -10.95 -48.50
N LEU A 110 130.21 -12.14 -48.21
CA LEU A 110 129.47 -13.29 -47.66
C LEU A 110 128.93 -12.98 -46.25
N GLY A 111 129.69 -12.28 -45.41
CA GLY A 111 129.22 -11.78 -44.12
C GLY A 111 128.01 -10.84 -44.26
N LYS A 112 128.07 -9.90 -45.21
CA LYS A 112 126.96 -8.99 -45.52
C LYS A 112 125.74 -9.74 -46.05
N PHE A 113 125.91 -10.65 -47.02
CA PHE A 113 124.78 -11.44 -47.52
C PHE A 113 124.13 -12.31 -46.44
N ARG A 114 124.88 -12.75 -45.42
CA ARG A 114 124.31 -13.42 -44.23
C ARG A 114 123.49 -12.45 -43.37
N SER A 115 123.98 -11.24 -43.06
CA SER A 115 123.18 -10.26 -42.31
C SER A 115 121.91 -9.85 -43.07
N ASP A 116 122.04 -9.61 -44.38
CA ASP A 116 120.92 -9.24 -45.26
C ASP A 116 119.85 -10.36 -45.30
N LEU A 117 120.27 -11.64 -45.34
CA LEU A 117 119.38 -12.81 -45.24
C LEU A 117 118.74 -12.97 -43.85
N ASP A 118 119.48 -12.76 -42.77
CA ASP A 118 118.95 -12.83 -41.40
C ASP A 118 117.91 -11.73 -41.15
N GLU A 119 118.15 -10.51 -41.65
CA GLU A 119 117.19 -9.40 -41.58
C GLU A 119 115.96 -9.65 -42.44
N LEU A 120 116.13 -10.11 -43.69
CA LEU A 120 115.01 -10.48 -44.55
C LEU A 120 114.17 -11.61 -43.94
N THR A 121 114.81 -12.60 -43.30
CA THR A 121 114.15 -13.70 -42.59
C THR A 121 113.38 -13.22 -41.36
N LYS A 122 113.92 -12.28 -40.57
CA LYS A 122 113.21 -11.64 -39.45
C LYS A 122 112.01 -10.84 -39.94
N ASN A 123 112.18 -10.07 -41.02
CA ASN A 123 111.10 -9.28 -41.63
C ASN A 123 109.99 -10.17 -42.22
N TYR A 124 110.34 -11.27 -42.90
CA TYR A 124 109.39 -12.25 -43.39
C TYR A 124 108.59 -12.86 -42.23
N LYS A 125 109.26 -13.38 -41.19
CA LYS A 125 108.59 -13.96 -40.01
C LYS A 125 107.67 -12.97 -39.29
N LYS A 126 108.06 -11.69 -39.23
CA LYS A 126 107.19 -10.63 -38.70
C LYS A 126 105.96 -10.42 -39.60
N LYS A 127 106.11 -10.40 -40.92
CA LYS A 127 104.99 -10.23 -41.86
C LYS A 127 104.04 -11.42 -41.88
N ASP A 128 104.56 -12.63 -41.72
CA ASP A 128 103.77 -13.87 -41.57
C ASP A 128 102.94 -13.85 -40.27
N ALA A 129 103.52 -13.39 -39.16
CA ALA A 129 102.81 -13.18 -37.89
C ALA A 129 101.76 -12.03 -37.97
N ASP A 130 102.11 -10.90 -38.62
CA ASP A 130 101.17 -9.79 -38.88
C ASP A 130 99.94 -10.31 -39.68
N LEU A 131 100.20 -11.12 -40.73
CA LEU A 131 99.20 -11.68 -41.63
C LEU A 131 98.32 -12.73 -40.94
N SER A 132 98.91 -13.64 -40.15
CA SER A 132 98.17 -14.60 -39.33
C SER A 132 97.24 -13.89 -38.32
N THR A 133 97.74 -12.82 -37.70
CA THR A 133 96.93 -11.98 -36.79
C THR A 133 95.78 -11.27 -37.51
N ALA A 134 96.01 -10.81 -38.76
CA ALA A 134 94.94 -10.23 -39.58
C ALA A 134 93.90 -11.27 -40.01
N GLN A 135 94.32 -12.48 -40.39
CA GLN A 135 93.42 -13.58 -40.72
C GLN A 135 92.57 -14.04 -39.53
N GLY A 136 93.11 -14.00 -38.30
CA GLY A 136 92.33 -14.20 -37.07
C GLY A 136 91.20 -13.18 -36.95
N ARG A 137 91.55 -11.88 -37.00
CA ARG A 137 90.56 -10.78 -36.91
C ARG A 137 89.49 -10.82 -38.01
N ILE A 138 89.83 -11.27 -39.22
CA ILE A 138 88.84 -11.44 -40.30
C ILE A 138 87.81 -12.50 -39.90
N LYS A 139 88.24 -13.67 -39.41
CA LYS A 139 87.34 -14.74 -38.94
C LYS A 139 86.48 -14.31 -37.75
N ASP A 140 87.06 -13.54 -36.82
CA ASP A 140 86.31 -12.99 -35.68
C ASP A 140 85.20 -12.03 -36.16
N LEU A 141 85.49 -11.19 -37.15
CA LEU A 141 84.53 -10.26 -37.75
C LEU A 141 83.46 -10.98 -38.61
N GLU A 142 83.83 -12.01 -39.36
CA GLU A 142 82.90 -12.89 -40.11
C GLU A 142 81.92 -13.60 -39.15
N ALA A 143 82.42 -14.13 -38.03
CA ALA A 143 81.59 -14.76 -37.01
C ALA A 143 80.65 -13.77 -36.31
N LEU A 144 81.09 -12.53 -36.06
CA LEU A 144 80.23 -11.46 -35.53
C LEU A 144 79.18 -11.00 -36.56
N PHE A 145 79.56 -10.90 -37.84
CA PHE A 145 78.65 -10.56 -38.93
C PHE A 145 77.51 -11.58 -39.03
N HIS A 146 77.82 -12.87 -39.17
CA HIS A 146 76.81 -13.92 -39.27
C HIS A 146 75.96 -14.06 -38.00
N ARG A 147 76.49 -13.75 -36.81
CA ARG A 147 75.67 -13.63 -35.60
C ARG A 147 74.65 -12.49 -35.73
N SER A 148 75.08 -11.28 -36.09
CA SER A 148 74.17 -10.13 -36.25
C SER A 148 73.16 -10.30 -37.40
N GLU A 149 73.53 -11.03 -38.45
CA GLU A 149 72.66 -11.43 -39.56
C GLU A 149 71.57 -12.40 -39.09
N ALA A 150 71.94 -13.39 -38.25
CA ALA A 150 70.98 -14.31 -37.63
C ALA A 150 70.05 -13.60 -36.61
N GLU A 151 70.59 -12.72 -35.76
CA GLU A 151 69.82 -11.91 -34.80
C GLU A 151 68.84 -10.96 -35.50
N LEU A 152 69.23 -10.35 -36.62
CA LEU A 152 68.34 -9.58 -37.49
C LEU A 152 67.27 -10.48 -38.13
N GLY A 153 67.65 -11.69 -38.55
CA GLY A 153 66.73 -12.70 -39.08
C GLY A 153 65.62 -13.08 -38.08
N THR A 154 65.98 -13.34 -36.81
CA THR A 154 65.01 -13.64 -35.75
C THR A 154 64.14 -12.44 -35.42
N ALA A 155 64.71 -11.23 -35.28
CA ALA A 155 63.96 -10.02 -35.00
C ALA A 155 62.97 -9.65 -36.13
N LEU A 156 63.32 -9.91 -37.40
CA LEU A 156 62.40 -9.77 -38.53
C LEU A 156 61.32 -10.87 -38.57
N GLY A 157 61.57 -12.04 -37.98
CA GLY A 157 60.56 -13.08 -37.76
C GLY A 157 59.55 -12.66 -36.69
N GLU A 158 60.03 -12.29 -35.50
CA GLU A 158 59.23 -11.80 -34.37
C GLU A 158 58.40 -10.57 -34.74
N LYS A 159 58.99 -9.63 -35.50
CA LYS A 159 58.26 -8.48 -36.05
C LYS A 159 57.04 -8.93 -36.87
N ARG A 160 57.20 -9.93 -37.75
CA ARG A 160 56.11 -10.40 -38.63
C ARG A 160 54.99 -11.11 -37.86
N SER A 161 55.32 -11.88 -36.81
CA SER A 161 54.29 -12.48 -35.95
C SER A 161 53.53 -11.41 -35.17
N LEU A 162 54.23 -10.41 -34.61
CA LEU A 162 53.59 -9.28 -33.92
C LEU A 162 52.73 -8.41 -34.88
N GLU A 163 53.18 -8.20 -36.13
CA GLU A 163 52.37 -7.51 -37.15
C GLU A 163 51.10 -8.31 -37.52
N ALA A 164 51.15 -9.65 -37.52
CA ALA A 164 49.98 -10.51 -37.71
C ALA A 164 49.04 -10.49 -36.50
N GLU A 165 49.55 -10.63 -35.28
CA GLU A 165 48.77 -10.53 -34.03
C GLU A 165 48.05 -9.17 -33.92
N VAL A 166 48.71 -8.07 -34.29
CA VAL A 166 48.10 -6.74 -34.33
C VAL A 166 47.01 -6.64 -35.40
N ALA A 167 47.14 -7.34 -36.53
CA ALA A 167 46.10 -7.40 -37.56
C ALA A 167 44.88 -8.20 -37.07
N ASP A 168 45.09 -9.36 -36.43
CA ASP A 168 44.02 -10.19 -35.86
C ASP A 168 43.29 -9.48 -34.72
N LEU A 169 44.01 -8.82 -33.81
CA LEU A 169 43.41 -8.02 -32.73
C LEU A 169 42.57 -6.85 -33.27
N ARG A 170 43.01 -6.18 -34.34
CA ARG A 170 42.20 -5.15 -35.02
C ARG A 170 40.94 -5.74 -35.67
N ALA A 171 41.06 -6.91 -36.30
CA ALA A 171 39.92 -7.61 -36.88
C ALA A 171 38.93 -8.13 -35.83
N GLN A 172 39.39 -8.49 -34.64
CA GLN A 172 38.53 -8.82 -33.48
C GLN A 172 37.84 -7.56 -32.94
N LEU A 173 38.58 -6.46 -32.75
CA LEU A 173 38.06 -5.19 -32.26
C LEU A 173 36.92 -4.67 -33.15
N SER A 174 37.14 -4.58 -34.46
CA SER A 174 36.10 -4.17 -35.42
C SER A 174 34.85 -5.06 -35.36
N LYS A 175 34.99 -6.39 -35.25
CA LYS A 175 33.85 -7.30 -35.09
C LYS A 175 33.07 -7.05 -33.79
N THR A 176 33.76 -6.71 -32.70
CA THR A 176 33.10 -6.37 -31.43
C THR A 176 32.44 -4.99 -31.45
N GLU A 177 33.01 -4.03 -32.17
CA GLU A 177 32.40 -2.70 -32.39
C GLU A 177 31.12 -2.81 -33.23
N ASP A 178 31.13 -3.59 -34.32
CA ASP A 178 29.94 -3.88 -35.14
C ASP A 178 28.86 -4.59 -34.31
N ALA A 179 29.23 -5.63 -33.54
CA ALA A 179 28.29 -6.34 -32.67
C ALA A 179 27.69 -5.42 -31.59
N HIS A 180 28.48 -4.53 -31.00
CA HIS A 180 28.01 -3.52 -30.06
C HIS A 180 27.07 -2.51 -30.73
N ALA A 181 27.37 -2.06 -31.95
CA ALA A 181 26.52 -1.15 -32.70
C ALA A 181 25.16 -1.78 -33.08
N VAL A 182 25.12 -3.08 -33.35
CA VAL A 182 23.87 -3.84 -33.54
C VAL A 182 23.09 -3.96 -32.23
N ALA A 183 23.75 -4.37 -31.14
CA ALA A 183 23.11 -4.51 -29.83
C ALA A 183 22.53 -3.17 -29.31
N LYS A 184 23.26 -2.06 -29.51
CA LYS A 184 22.77 -0.71 -29.18
C LYS A 184 21.52 -0.34 -29.99
N LYS A 185 21.52 -0.57 -31.31
CA LYS A 185 20.34 -0.33 -32.16
C LYS A 185 19.14 -1.20 -31.80
N GLN A 186 19.37 -2.39 -31.25
CA GLN A 186 18.29 -3.24 -30.75
C GLN A 186 17.71 -2.70 -29.44
N LEU A 187 18.57 -2.28 -28.49
CA LEU A 187 18.13 -1.61 -27.26
C LEU A 187 17.37 -0.29 -27.54
N GLU A 188 17.78 0.49 -28.54
CA GLU A 188 17.09 1.71 -28.99
C GLU A 188 15.67 1.40 -29.52
N LYS A 189 15.47 0.28 -30.23
CA LYS A 189 14.14 -0.18 -30.64
C LYS A 189 13.30 -0.71 -29.48
N GLU A 190 13.89 -1.51 -28.60
CA GLU A 190 13.18 -2.11 -27.47
C GLU A 190 12.75 -1.06 -26.44
N THR A 191 13.58 -0.03 -26.22
CA THR A 191 13.21 1.11 -25.37
C THR A 191 12.09 1.96 -25.98
N LEU A 192 12.09 2.18 -27.30
CA LEU A 192 10.98 2.82 -28.01
C LEU A 192 9.68 2.00 -27.87
N MET A 193 9.71 0.70 -28.20
CA MET A 193 8.55 -0.19 -28.06
C MET A 193 8.04 -0.25 -26.62
N ARG A 194 8.92 -0.24 -25.61
CA ARG A 194 8.52 -0.21 -24.19
C ARG A 194 7.72 1.06 -23.88
N VAL A 195 8.16 2.22 -24.37
CA VAL A 195 7.47 3.50 -24.19
C VAL A 195 6.14 3.51 -24.94
N ASP A 196 6.07 2.98 -26.16
CA ASP A 196 4.81 2.87 -26.92
C ASP A 196 3.78 1.97 -26.19
N PHE A 197 4.22 0.86 -25.59
CA PHE A 197 3.36 0.01 -24.77
C PHE A 197 2.98 0.66 -23.44
N GLU A 198 3.88 1.38 -22.76
CA GLU A 198 3.55 2.15 -21.54
C GLU A 198 2.51 3.25 -21.82
N ASN A 199 2.69 4.02 -22.90
CA ASN A 199 1.71 5.01 -23.36
C ASN A 199 0.35 4.37 -23.63
N ARG A 200 0.31 3.23 -24.33
CA ARG A 200 -0.94 2.51 -24.62
C ARG A 200 -1.60 1.93 -23.37
N MET A 201 -0.81 1.44 -22.39
CA MET A 201 -1.34 1.00 -21.09
C MET A 201 -1.93 2.18 -20.32
N GLN A 202 -1.28 3.35 -20.33
CA GLN A 202 -1.82 4.55 -19.69
C GLN A 202 -3.14 4.98 -20.34
N SER A 203 -3.23 5.07 -21.67
CA SER A 203 -4.49 5.43 -22.34
C SER A 203 -5.63 4.44 -22.07
N LEU A 204 -5.33 3.13 -21.98
CA LEU A 204 -6.32 2.11 -21.59
C LEU A 204 -6.72 2.21 -20.11
N GLN A 205 -5.80 2.57 -19.22
CA GLN A 205 -6.10 2.82 -17.81
C GLN A 205 -7.01 4.05 -17.65
N GLU A 206 -6.69 5.15 -18.34
CA GLU A 206 -7.50 6.38 -18.37
C GLU A 206 -8.90 6.11 -18.96
N GLU A 207 -9.02 5.28 -20.00
CA GLU A 207 -10.31 4.86 -20.55
C GLU A 207 -11.10 3.99 -19.55
N MET A 208 -10.43 3.05 -18.85
CA MET A 208 -11.07 2.20 -17.84
C MET A 208 -11.55 2.99 -16.62
N ASP A 209 -10.76 3.96 -16.13
CA ASP A 209 -11.15 4.85 -15.04
C ASP A 209 -12.30 5.79 -15.47
N PHE A 210 -12.28 6.28 -16.72
CA PHE A 210 -13.40 7.05 -17.28
C PHE A 210 -14.70 6.23 -17.36
N ARG A 211 -14.64 5.01 -17.91
CA ARG A 211 -15.78 4.06 -17.95
C ARG A 211 -16.29 3.74 -16.54
N LYS A 212 -15.39 3.51 -15.58
CA LYS A 212 -15.71 3.26 -14.17
C LYS A 212 -16.42 4.44 -13.52
N ASN A 213 -15.94 5.66 -13.75
CA ASN A 213 -16.58 6.88 -13.27
C ASN A 213 -18.00 7.05 -13.84
N ILE A 214 -18.22 6.76 -15.14
CA ILE A 214 -19.57 6.75 -15.73
C ILE A 214 -20.48 5.75 -15.02
N TYR A 215 -20.05 4.49 -14.86
CA TYR A 215 -20.87 3.48 -14.18
C TYR A 215 -21.14 3.82 -12.70
N GLU A 216 -20.21 4.51 -12.02
CA GLU A 216 -20.42 5.03 -10.67
C GLU A 216 -21.42 6.20 -10.64
N GLU A 217 -21.40 7.11 -11.63
CA GLU A 217 -22.40 8.17 -11.76
C GLU A 217 -23.79 7.64 -12.14
N GLU A 218 -23.90 6.69 -13.07
CA GLU A 218 -25.15 5.99 -13.40
C GLU A 218 -25.70 5.22 -12.20
N SER A 219 -24.84 4.51 -11.46
CA SER A 219 -25.20 3.83 -10.21
C SER A 219 -25.67 4.82 -9.13
N ARG A 220 -25.02 5.99 -9.05
CA ARG A 220 -25.40 7.08 -8.13
C ARG A 220 -26.71 7.73 -8.54
N GLU A 221 -26.99 7.87 -9.84
CA GLU A 221 -28.22 8.47 -10.33
C GLU A 221 -29.42 7.51 -10.25
N THR A 222 -29.23 6.23 -10.55
CA THR A 222 -30.25 5.18 -10.35
C THR A 222 -30.60 5.00 -8.87
N ARG A 223 -29.60 5.00 -7.96
CA ARG A 223 -29.84 5.09 -6.50
C ARG A 223 -30.65 6.33 -6.13
N LYS A 224 -30.27 7.53 -6.60
CA LYS A 224 -31.05 8.77 -6.40
C LYS A 224 -32.46 8.75 -7.01
N ARG A 225 -32.71 7.99 -8.08
CA ARG A 225 -34.07 7.78 -8.64
C ARG A 225 -34.89 6.88 -7.71
N HIS A 226 -34.29 5.82 -7.17
CA HIS A 226 -34.94 4.90 -6.25
C HIS A 226 -35.22 5.54 -4.88
N GLU A 227 -34.24 6.24 -4.32
CA GLU A 227 -34.33 7.01 -3.08
C GLU A 227 -35.45 8.06 -3.15
N ARG A 228 -35.55 8.82 -4.26
CA ARG A 228 -36.68 9.74 -4.50
C ARG A 228 -38.02 9.01 -4.50
N ARG A 229 -38.13 7.87 -5.19
CA ARG A 229 -39.36 7.07 -5.21
C ARG A 229 -39.75 6.56 -3.82
N ILE A 230 -38.78 6.13 -3.00
CA ILE A 230 -39.02 5.75 -1.61
C ILE A 230 -39.55 6.96 -0.82
N VAL A 231 -38.87 8.10 -0.88
CA VAL A 231 -39.28 9.33 -0.18
C VAL A 231 -40.65 9.84 -0.66
N GLU A 232 -41.01 9.66 -1.93
CA GLU A 232 -42.35 9.96 -2.47
C GLU A 232 -43.42 9.01 -1.90
N VAL A 233 -43.14 7.71 -1.83
CA VAL A 233 -44.02 6.71 -1.22
C VAL A 233 -44.17 6.92 0.29
N ASP A 234 -43.08 7.19 1.01
CA ASP A 234 -43.09 7.47 2.45
C ASP A 234 -43.81 8.77 2.79
N ARG A 235 -43.70 9.80 1.94
CA ARG A 235 -44.53 11.02 2.03
C ARG A 235 -46.00 10.73 1.78
N GLY A 236 -46.31 9.87 0.81
CA GLY A 236 -47.68 9.39 0.56
C GLY A 236 -48.25 8.68 1.78
N HIS A 237 -47.53 7.70 2.33
CA HIS A 237 -47.89 7.00 3.57
C HIS A 237 -48.02 7.97 4.75
N HIS A 238 -47.09 8.91 4.93
CA HIS A 238 -47.15 9.89 6.01
C HIS A 238 -48.39 10.79 5.93
N TYR A 239 -48.71 11.30 4.73
CA TYR A 239 -49.94 12.06 4.48
C TYR A 239 -51.20 11.22 4.72
N ASP A 240 -51.19 9.95 4.29
CA ASP A 240 -52.27 9.00 4.55
C ASP A 240 -52.48 8.74 6.05
N TYR A 241 -51.39 8.58 6.82
CA TYR A 241 -51.45 8.40 8.27
C TYR A 241 -51.89 9.68 8.99
N GLU A 242 -51.38 10.86 8.59
CA GLU A 242 -51.79 12.16 9.12
C GLU A 242 -53.26 12.43 8.82
N SER A 243 -53.71 12.15 7.60
CA SER A 243 -55.10 12.30 7.16
C SER A 243 -56.05 11.35 7.93
N LYS A 244 -55.68 10.08 8.09
CA LYS A 244 -56.46 9.10 8.89
C LYS A 244 -56.49 9.47 10.37
N LEU A 245 -55.38 9.98 10.93
CA LEU A 245 -55.32 10.46 12.31
C LEU A 245 -56.16 11.73 12.51
N ALA A 246 -56.10 12.67 11.57
CA ALA A 246 -56.92 13.88 11.58
C ALA A 246 -58.41 13.56 11.46
N GLN A 247 -58.80 12.61 10.59
CA GLN A 247 -60.16 12.11 10.48
C GLN A 247 -60.64 11.47 11.79
N ALA A 248 -59.86 10.56 12.38
CA ALA A 248 -60.21 9.93 13.67
C ALA A 248 -60.31 10.95 14.83
N LEU A 249 -59.46 12.00 14.84
CA LEU A 249 -59.54 13.08 15.81
C LEU A 249 -60.77 14.00 15.59
N ASP A 250 -61.17 14.21 14.34
CA ASP A 250 -62.37 14.97 13.99
C ASP A 250 -63.66 14.18 14.25
N GLU A 251 -63.65 12.86 14.05
CA GLU A 251 -64.71 11.94 14.46
C GLU A 251 -64.86 11.88 15.98
N LEU A 252 -63.75 11.78 16.74
CA LEU A 252 -63.79 11.87 18.21
C LEU A 252 -64.32 13.22 18.69
N ARG A 253 -63.96 14.33 18.04
CA ARG A 253 -64.53 15.65 18.33
C ARG A 253 -66.03 15.70 18.05
N LYS A 254 -66.47 15.22 16.88
CA LYS A 254 -67.89 15.11 16.53
C LYS A 254 -68.66 14.25 17.53
N GLN A 255 -68.13 13.10 17.95
CA GLN A 255 -68.75 12.26 18.98
C GLN A 255 -68.84 12.99 20.33
N HIS A 256 -67.84 13.77 20.72
CA HIS A 256 -67.88 14.58 21.95
C HIS A 256 -68.89 15.74 21.82
N ASP A 257 -68.93 16.44 20.69
CA ASP A 257 -69.89 17.53 20.41
C ASP A 257 -71.33 17.00 20.31
N GLU A 258 -71.52 15.80 19.74
CA GLU A 258 -72.79 15.08 19.71
C GLU A 258 -73.21 14.62 21.11
N GLN A 259 -72.29 14.10 21.94
CA GLN A 259 -72.59 13.79 23.35
C GLN A 259 -72.97 15.06 24.12
N VAL A 260 -72.26 16.17 23.95
CA VAL A 260 -72.61 17.47 24.56
C VAL A 260 -73.96 17.98 24.06
N LYS A 261 -74.28 17.79 22.77
CA LYS A 261 -75.58 18.13 22.17
C LYS A 261 -76.70 17.25 22.72
N MET A 262 -76.48 15.94 22.86
CA MET A 262 -77.43 15.02 23.49
C MET A 262 -77.67 15.36 24.96
N TYR A 263 -76.60 15.58 25.76
CA TYR A 263 -76.74 16.04 27.14
C TYR A 263 -77.46 17.39 27.24
N LYS A 264 -77.24 18.31 26.29
CA LYS A 264 -77.97 19.59 26.22
C LYS A 264 -79.44 19.38 25.85
N GLU A 265 -79.77 18.47 24.93
CA GLU A 265 -81.14 18.14 24.56
C GLU A 265 -81.88 17.37 25.66
N GLU A 266 -81.21 16.51 26.42
CA GLU A 266 -81.73 15.89 27.64
C GLU A 266 -81.96 16.93 28.75
N LEU A 267 -81.05 17.90 28.90
CA LEU A 267 -81.21 19.02 29.82
C LEU A 267 -82.41 19.90 29.42
N GLU A 268 -82.56 20.22 28.13
CA GLU A 268 -83.69 20.97 27.58
C GLU A 268 -85.01 20.20 27.70
N GLN A 269 -85.01 18.88 27.44
CA GLN A 269 -86.17 18.01 27.65
C GLN A 269 -86.55 17.92 29.14
N THR A 270 -85.60 17.83 30.06
CA THR A 270 -85.91 17.81 31.50
C THR A 270 -86.34 19.19 32.02
N TYR A 271 -85.84 20.30 31.45
CA TYR A 271 -86.39 21.64 31.71
C TYR A 271 -87.81 21.78 31.13
N GLN A 272 -88.06 21.34 29.90
CA GLN A 272 -89.39 21.35 29.29
C GLN A 272 -90.38 20.47 30.06
N ALA A 273 -89.96 19.29 30.52
CA ALA A 273 -90.78 18.42 31.37
C ALA A 273 -91.08 19.07 32.74
N LYS A 274 -90.14 19.81 33.34
CA LYS A 274 -90.38 20.61 34.54
C LYS A 274 -91.36 21.75 34.26
N LEU A 275 -91.20 22.49 33.16
CA LEU A 275 -92.12 23.56 32.74
C LEU A 275 -93.53 23.01 32.47
N ASP A 276 -93.66 21.89 31.77
CA ASP A 276 -94.95 21.27 31.48
C ASP A 276 -95.55 20.55 32.70
N ASN A 277 -94.76 20.19 33.71
CA ASN A 277 -95.28 19.78 35.02
C ASN A 277 -95.84 20.99 35.80
N ILE A 278 -95.13 22.12 35.78
CA ILE A 278 -95.61 23.39 36.37
C ILE A 278 -96.88 23.89 35.65
N LYS A 279 -96.95 23.79 34.30
CA LYS A 279 -98.19 24.07 33.56
C LYS A 279 -99.30 23.11 33.96
N ARG A 280 -99.07 21.80 33.98
CA ARG A 280 -100.10 20.82 34.38
C ARG A 280 -100.57 21.02 35.83
N SER A 281 -99.70 21.46 36.74
CA SER A 281 -100.12 21.79 38.12
C SER A 281 -100.86 23.12 38.21
N SER A 282 -100.53 24.12 37.38
CA SER A 282 -101.37 25.31 37.16
C SER A 282 -102.72 24.90 36.58
N ASP A 283 -102.77 24.21 35.44
CA ASP A 283 -104.00 23.72 34.80
C ASP A 283 -104.87 22.90 35.76
N HIS A 284 -104.26 22.13 36.68
CA HIS A 284 -104.96 21.37 37.70
C HIS A 284 -105.52 22.28 38.82
N ASN A 285 -104.75 23.27 39.28
CA ASN A 285 -105.20 24.30 40.21
C ASN A 285 -106.31 25.18 39.60
N ASP A 286 -106.19 25.53 38.32
CA ASP A 286 -107.13 26.35 37.58
C ASP A 286 -108.41 25.56 37.26
N LYS A 287 -108.31 24.25 36.99
CA LYS A 287 -109.46 23.33 36.96
C LYS A 287 -110.11 23.20 38.33
N ALA A 288 -109.36 23.06 39.42
CA ALA A 288 -109.89 23.02 40.77
C ALA A 288 -110.58 24.34 41.18
N ALA A 289 -110.04 25.47 40.74
CA ALA A 289 -110.67 26.79 40.90
C ALA A 289 -111.95 26.90 40.07
N ASN A 290 -111.95 26.42 38.82
CA ASN A 290 -113.15 26.39 37.98
C ASN A 290 -114.22 25.46 38.56
N THR A 291 -113.89 24.26 39.05
CA THR A 291 -114.88 23.39 39.72
C THR A 291 -115.40 24.03 41.02
N ALA A 292 -114.56 24.76 41.76
CA ALA A 292 -115.03 25.51 42.94
C ALA A 292 -115.93 26.71 42.56
N LEU A 293 -115.73 27.33 41.39
CA LEU A 293 -116.64 28.33 40.83
C LEU A 293 -117.94 27.70 40.30
N GLU A 294 -117.86 26.52 39.68
CA GLU A 294 -119.01 25.74 39.24
C GLU A 294 -119.86 25.31 40.44
N GLU A 295 -119.26 24.73 41.49
CA GLU A 295 -119.91 24.44 42.79
C GLU A 295 -120.54 25.69 43.41
N LEU A 296 -119.88 26.86 43.32
CA LEU A 296 -120.44 28.14 43.77
C LEU A 296 -121.64 28.57 42.91
N THR A 297 -121.63 28.34 41.60
CA THR A 297 -122.79 28.59 40.74
C THR A 297 -123.91 27.59 40.98
N GLU A 298 -123.63 26.30 41.20
CA GLU A 298 -124.65 25.34 41.61
C GLU A 298 -125.24 25.71 42.98
N ALA A 299 -124.43 26.17 43.93
CA ALA A 299 -124.90 26.66 45.22
C ALA A 299 -125.83 27.88 45.05
N ARG A 300 -125.50 28.82 44.15
CA ARG A 300 -126.38 29.93 43.77
C ARG A 300 -127.68 29.44 43.12
N MET A 301 -127.62 28.52 42.17
CA MET A 301 -128.79 27.94 41.50
C MET A 301 -129.67 27.13 42.48
N ARG A 302 -129.06 26.45 43.48
CA ARG A 302 -129.77 25.80 44.60
C ARG A 302 -130.45 26.83 45.51
N ILE A 303 -129.81 27.96 45.78
CA ILE A 303 -130.41 29.08 46.53
C ILE A 303 -131.57 29.70 45.74
N GLU A 304 -131.46 29.89 44.43
CA GLU A 304 -132.55 30.41 43.59
C GLU A 304 -133.72 29.42 43.48
N THR A 305 -133.45 28.12 43.31
CA THR A 305 -134.53 27.11 43.28
C THR A 305 -135.20 26.90 44.64
N LEU A 306 -134.46 26.94 45.75
CA LEU A 306 -135.05 26.99 47.10
C LEU A 306 -135.84 28.30 47.32
N GLY A 307 -135.37 29.42 46.79
CA GLY A 307 -136.10 30.70 46.77
C GLY A 307 -137.41 30.62 45.97
N TYR A 308 -137.41 29.92 44.83
CA TYR A 308 -138.60 29.66 44.03
C TYR A 308 -139.57 28.71 44.74
N GLN A 309 -139.07 27.68 45.44
CA GLN A 309 -139.89 26.79 46.29
C GLN A 309 -140.50 27.54 47.49
N LEU A 310 -139.73 28.41 48.15
CA LEU A 310 -140.24 29.32 49.17
C LEU A 310 -141.32 30.27 48.61
N SER A 311 -141.12 30.83 47.41
CA SER A 311 -142.14 31.65 46.73
C SER A 311 -143.41 30.86 46.39
N GLY A 312 -143.28 29.59 46.00
CA GLY A 312 -144.39 28.69 45.77
C GLY A 312 -145.19 28.39 47.05
N LEU A 313 -144.50 28.06 48.14
CA LEU A 313 -145.12 27.83 49.45
C LEU A 313 -145.75 29.10 50.02
N GLN A 314 -145.11 30.27 49.85
CA GLN A 314 -145.67 31.57 50.22
C GLN A 314 -146.99 31.85 49.48
N LYS A 315 -147.06 31.56 48.17
CA LYS A 315 -148.31 31.69 47.40
C LYS A 315 -149.38 30.70 47.85
N GLN A 316 -149.02 29.48 48.23
CA GLN A 316 -149.96 28.49 48.78
C GLN A 316 -150.49 28.90 50.16
N ALA A 317 -149.65 29.51 51.00
CA ALA A 317 -150.07 30.08 52.29
C ALA A 317 -151.07 31.24 52.07
N ASN A 318 -150.72 32.22 51.23
CA ASN A 318 -151.63 33.32 50.90
C ASN A 318 -152.98 32.83 50.34
N ALA A 319 -152.97 31.84 49.44
CA ALA A 319 -154.20 31.28 48.87
C ALA A 319 -155.03 30.43 49.86
N ALA A 320 -154.44 29.99 50.98
CA ALA A 320 -155.16 29.40 52.10
C ALA A 320 -155.73 30.50 53.03
N GLU A 321 -154.99 31.58 53.27
CA GLU A 321 -155.47 32.75 54.03
C GLU A 321 -156.64 33.46 53.32
N GLU A 322 -156.61 33.58 51.99
CA GLU A 322 -157.74 34.11 51.21
C GLU A 322 -158.97 33.21 51.32
N ARG A 323 -158.82 31.88 51.25
CA ARG A 323 -159.93 30.93 51.49
C ARG A 323 -160.49 31.01 52.90
N ILE A 324 -159.65 31.22 53.90
CA ILE A 324 -160.10 31.43 55.28
C ILE A 324 -160.93 32.72 55.35
N ARG A 325 -160.45 33.82 54.74
CA ARG A 325 -161.17 35.09 54.70
C ARG A 325 -162.52 35.00 53.96
N GLU A 326 -162.59 34.28 52.84
CA GLU A 326 -163.85 33.98 52.12
C GLU A 326 -164.86 33.22 53.00
N LEU A 327 -164.39 32.21 53.75
CA LEU A 327 -165.22 31.41 54.66
C LEU A 327 -165.67 32.22 55.89
N GLU A 328 -164.81 33.08 56.42
CA GLU A 328 -165.16 34.03 57.50
C GLU A 328 -166.18 35.08 57.04
N GLU A 329 -166.04 35.60 55.83
CA GLU A 329 -166.99 36.56 55.25
C GLU A 329 -168.36 35.90 55.01
N LEU A 330 -168.40 34.69 54.45
CA LEU A 330 -169.64 33.90 54.31
C LEU A 330 -170.31 33.66 55.68
N LEU A 331 -169.55 33.21 56.68
CA LEU A 331 -170.07 32.98 58.04
C LEU A 331 -170.57 34.27 58.70
N SER A 332 -169.94 35.42 58.43
CA SER A 332 -170.42 36.73 58.86
C SER A 332 -171.72 37.12 58.16
N SER A 333 -171.83 36.85 56.85
CA SER A 333 -173.03 37.13 56.06
C SER A 333 -174.24 36.33 56.56
N ASP A 334 -174.03 35.07 56.97
CA ASP A 334 -175.09 34.23 57.53
C ASP A 334 -175.50 34.69 58.94
N ARG A 335 -174.54 35.04 59.80
CA ARG A 335 -174.84 35.66 61.10
C ARG A 335 -175.66 36.95 60.95
N ASP A 336 -175.42 37.72 59.90
CA ASP A 336 -176.16 38.96 59.64
C ASP A 336 -177.52 38.74 58.96
N LYS A 337 -177.70 37.66 58.17
CA LYS A 337 -179.02 37.19 57.73
C LYS A 337 -179.87 36.79 58.94
N TYR A 338 -179.32 36.00 59.86
CA TYR A 338 -180.04 35.59 61.07
C TYR A 338 -180.32 36.75 62.03
N ARG A 339 -179.40 37.73 62.19
CA ARG A 339 -179.70 38.96 62.96
C ARG A 339 -180.85 39.75 62.34
N LYS A 340 -180.80 40.06 61.04
CA LYS A 340 -181.88 40.81 60.36
C LYS A 340 -183.24 40.10 60.43
N LEU A 341 -183.23 38.77 60.41
CA LEU A 341 -184.43 37.96 60.63
C LEU A 341 -184.92 38.05 62.08
N LEU A 342 -184.02 38.01 63.08
CA LEU A 342 -184.37 38.25 64.48
C LEU A 342 -184.99 39.63 64.65
N ASP A 343 -184.35 40.69 64.16
CA ASP A 343 -184.86 42.06 64.22
C ASP A 343 -186.26 42.17 63.57
N SER A 344 -186.53 41.41 62.49
CA SER A 344 -187.85 41.42 61.84
C SER A 344 -188.94 40.83 62.74
N LYS A 345 -188.62 39.79 63.51
CA LYS A 345 -189.56 39.18 64.46
C LYS A 345 -189.64 39.93 65.79
N GLU A 346 -188.59 40.63 66.20
CA GLU A 346 -188.66 41.58 67.30
C GLU A 346 -189.55 42.80 66.96
N ARG A 347 -189.57 43.26 65.69
CA ARG A 347 -190.54 44.27 65.22
C ARG A 347 -191.97 43.75 65.23
N GLU A 348 -192.25 42.55 64.69
CA GLU A 348 -193.58 41.94 64.79
C GLU A 348 -194.03 41.76 66.26
N MET A 349 -193.11 41.40 67.17
CA MET A 349 -193.35 41.31 68.61
C MET A 349 -193.44 42.68 69.33
N ALA A 350 -193.10 43.78 68.66
CA ALA A 350 -193.37 45.14 69.12
C ALA A 350 -194.73 45.62 68.60
N GLU A 351 -195.04 45.39 67.32
CA GLU A 351 -196.33 45.71 66.70
C GLU A 351 -197.50 45.00 67.42
N MET A 352 -197.34 43.73 67.80
CA MET A 352 -198.34 43.00 68.61
C MET A 352 -198.44 43.52 70.06
N ARG A 353 -197.38 44.11 70.63
CA ARG A 353 -197.46 44.78 71.94
C ARG A 353 -198.19 46.11 71.82
N ASP A 354 -197.94 46.88 70.77
CA ASP A 354 -198.62 48.15 70.51
C ASP A 354 -200.12 47.93 70.24
N GLN A 355 -200.52 46.85 69.56
CA GLN A 355 -201.94 46.48 69.43
C GLN A 355 -202.60 46.19 70.78
N MET A 356 -201.92 45.47 71.67
CA MET A 356 -202.40 45.23 73.05
C MET A 356 -202.44 46.51 73.89
N GLN A 357 -201.50 47.43 73.66
CA GLN A 357 -201.44 48.74 74.33
C GLN A 357 -202.54 49.70 73.83
N GLN A 358 -202.88 49.65 72.54
CA GLN A 358 -203.89 50.53 71.93
C GLN A 358 -205.29 50.30 72.51
N GLN A 359 -205.76 49.04 72.61
CA GLN A 359 -207.10 48.79 73.14
C GLN A 359 -207.17 48.78 74.68
N LEU A 360 -206.03 48.76 75.37
CA LEU A 360 -205.97 49.20 76.77
C LEU A 360 -206.33 50.70 76.91
N ASN A 361 -205.99 51.54 75.93
CA ASN A 361 -206.40 52.94 75.92
C ASN A 361 -207.91 53.10 75.61
N GLU A 362 -208.51 52.24 74.78
CA GLU A 362 -209.98 52.26 74.55
C GLU A 362 -210.77 51.94 75.84
N TYR A 363 -210.28 51.02 76.68
CA TYR A 363 -210.83 50.81 78.03
C TYR A 363 -210.60 52.01 78.98
N GLN A 364 -209.59 52.83 78.73
CA GLN A 364 -209.30 54.04 79.51
C GLN A 364 -210.14 55.25 79.09
N GLU A 365 -210.33 55.50 77.79
CA GLU A 365 -211.15 56.63 77.31
C GLU A 365 -212.60 56.54 77.80
N LEU A 366 -213.17 55.33 77.84
CA LEU A 366 -214.52 55.11 78.37
C LEU A 366 -214.59 55.28 79.91
N LEU A 367 -213.46 55.15 80.61
CA LEU A 367 -213.33 55.42 82.05
C LEU A 367 -213.10 56.92 82.35
N ASP A 368 -212.44 57.66 81.46
CA ASP A 368 -212.28 59.10 81.62
C ASP A 368 -213.60 59.85 81.31
N VAL A 369 -214.45 59.31 80.42
CA VAL A 369 -215.84 59.76 80.22
C VAL A 369 -216.72 59.56 81.47
N LYS A 370 -216.44 58.56 82.34
CA LYS A 370 -217.08 58.48 83.66
C LYS A 370 -216.74 59.72 84.49
N LEU A 371 -215.46 60.10 84.56
CA LEU A 371 -214.99 61.07 85.56
C LEU A 371 -215.50 62.50 85.33
N ALA A 372 -215.72 62.91 84.07
CA ALA A 372 -216.21 64.24 83.74
C ALA A 372 -217.59 64.54 84.36
N LEU A 373 -218.57 63.66 84.13
CA LEU A 373 -219.96 63.87 84.56
C LEU A 373 -220.14 63.84 86.09
N ASP A 374 -219.30 63.08 86.80
CA ASP A 374 -219.28 63.06 88.28
C ASP A 374 -218.68 64.35 88.88
N LEU A 375 -217.69 64.95 88.21
CA LEU A 375 -216.95 66.10 88.74
C LEU A 375 -217.70 67.42 88.58
N GLU A 376 -218.37 67.66 87.45
CA GLU A 376 -219.10 68.92 87.22
C GLU A 376 -220.22 69.13 88.25
N ILE A 377 -220.92 68.07 88.67
CA ILE A 377 -221.97 68.16 89.70
C ILE A 377 -221.41 68.50 91.09
N ASN A 378 -220.18 68.07 91.39
CA ASN A 378 -219.50 68.38 92.66
C ASN A 378 -218.91 69.80 92.68
N ALA A 379 -218.43 70.30 91.54
CA ALA A 379 -217.80 71.61 91.43
C ALA A 379 -218.72 72.80 91.82
N TYR A 380 -220.04 72.65 91.61
CA TYR A 380 -221.01 73.75 91.77
C TYR A 380 -221.67 73.88 93.16
N ARG A 381 -221.27 73.12 94.19
CA ARG A 381 -222.14 72.99 95.39
C ARG A 381 -221.53 73.03 96.78
N LYS A 382 -220.32 73.59 96.98
CA LYS A 382 -219.87 73.86 98.37
C LYS A 382 -219.19 75.20 98.68
N LEU A 383 -217.91 75.42 98.36
CA LEU A 383 -217.09 76.27 99.24
C LEU A 383 -216.07 77.23 98.58
N LEU A 384 -216.50 78.04 97.61
CA LEU A 384 -215.80 79.29 97.22
C LEU A 384 -216.60 80.58 97.55
N GLU A 385 -217.71 80.42 98.28
CA GLU A 385 -217.91 81.16 99.52
C GLU A 385 -217.34 80.23 100.62
N GLY A 386 -216.49 80.66 101.54
CA GLY A 386 -216.36 82.02 102.03
C GLY A 386 -215.21 82.89 101.48
N GLU A 387 -215.05 84.14 101.94
CA GLU A 387 -215.78 84.90 102.99
C GLU A 387 -216.42 84.03 104.11
N GLU A 388 -215.68 83.37 105.01
CA GLU A 388 -214.25 83.43 105.35
C GLU A 388 -213.50 82.23 104.72
N GLU A 389 -212.37 82.29 104.01
CA GLU A 389 -211.29 83.27 103.80
C GLU A 389 -210.39 83.67 104.99
N ARG A 390 -209.11 83.23 104.95
CA ARG A 390 -207.90 84.08 104.91
C ARG A 390 -206.58 83.27 104.87
N LEU A 391 -205.84 83.39 103.75
CA LEU A 391 -204.36 83.29 103.58
C LEU A 391 -203.56 81.95 103.69
N LYS A 392 -202.82 81.64 102.60
CA LYS A 392 -201.51 80.90 102.44
C LYS A 392 -201.40 79.35 102.45
N LEU A 393 -200.83 78.74 101.36
CA LEU A 393 -199.69 77.75 101.29
C LEU A 393 -199.49 77.02 99.89
N SER A 394 -198.27 76.54 99.52
CA SER A 394 -197.89 75.27 98.72
C SER A 394 -196.58 75.27 97.80
N PRO A 395 -195.73 74.18 97.61
CA PRO A 395 -194.45 74.06 96.76
C PRO A 395 -193.97 72.68 96.06
N SER A 396 -192.90 72.54 95.15
CA SER A 396 -191.94 71.32 94.82
C SER A 396 -191.07 71.19 93.45
N PRO A 397 -189.78 70.65 93.35
CA PRO A 397 -188.97 70.24 92.08
C PRO A 397 -187.71 69.19 92.07
N GLU A 398 -187.18 68.51 90.97
CA GLU A 398 -185.87 67.61 90.98
C GLU A 398 -185.07 66.95 89.69
N SER A 399 -183.76 66.40 89.78
CA SER A 399 -182.88 65.31 88.98
C SER A 399 -181.36 65.47 88.34
N ARG A 400 -180.42 64.42 88.02
CA ARG A 400 -179.18 64.28 86.96
C ARG A 400 -177.70 63.49 87.11
N VAL A 401 -177.05 62.73 86.09
CA VAL A 401 -175.52 62.47 85.60
C VAL A 401 -174.63 61.08 85.27
N THR A 402 -173.22 60.94 85.09
CA THR A 402 -172.27 59.94 84.25
C THR A 402 -170.76 59.47 84.75
N VAL A 403 -169.62 58.76 84.24
CA VAL A 403 -168.73 58.19 83.02
C VAL A 403 -167.67 56.94 83.37
N SER A 404 -166.50 56.28 82.85
CA SER A 404 -165.21 56.18 81.89
C SER A 404 -164.50 54.70 81.67
N ARG A 405 -163.25 54.13 81.24
CA ARG A 405 -161.72 54.30 80.77
C ARG A 405 -160.85 52.96 80.25
N ALA A 406 -159.49 52.88 79.80
CA ALA A 406 -158.62 51.69 79.18
C ALA A 406 -156.95 51.54 79.20
N THR A 407 -156.16 50.49 78.61
CA THR A 407 -154.61 50.07 78.74
C THR A 407 -153.69 49.20 77.63
N SER A 408 -152.33 48.77 77.79
CA SER A 408 -151.30 47.94 76.88
C SER A 408 -149.90 47.33 77.53
N SER A 409 -148.70 46.67 77.10
CA SER A 409 -147.76 46.01 75.98
C SER A 409 -146.46 45.12 76.55
N SER A 410 -145.25 44.48 76.09
CA SER A 410 -144.20 44.05 74.97
C SER A 410 -143.07 42.90 75.43
N SER A 411 -141.84 42.30 74.99
CA SER A 411 -140.63 42.10 73.96
C SER A 411 -139.66 40.76 74.21
N SER A 412 -138.40 40.21 73.82
CA SER A 412 -137.04 40.30 72.98
C SER A 412 -135.99 39.00 72.90
N ALA A 413 -134.70 38.90 72.27
CA ALA A 413 -133.73 37.65 72.03
C ALA A 413 -132.08 37.66 71.67
N THR A 414 -131.22 36.52 71.48
CA THR A 414 -129.64 36.33 71.18
C THR A 414 -129.04 34.92 70.55
N ARG A 415 -127.76 34.31 70.27
CA ARG A 415 -126.15 34.34 70.21
C ARG A 415 -125.40 32.95 69.65
N THR A 416 -124.09 32.38 69.44
CA THR A 416 -122.49 32.46 69.22
C THR A 416 -121.71 31.00 68.95
N SER A 417 -120.42 30.46 68.60
CA SER A 417 -118.86 30.58 68.25
C SER A 417 -118.12 29.22 67.62
N ARG A 418 -116.80 28.69 67.34
CA ARG A 418 -115.20 28.77 67.48
C ARG A 418 -114.20 27.70 66.63
N SER A 419 -112.79 27.57 66.67
CA SER A 419 -111.75 26.61 65.87
C SER A 419 -110.20 26.35 66.42
N LYS A 420 -108.97 25.75 65.96
CA LYS A 420 -108.13 24.98 64.82
C LYS A 420 -106.58 24.40 65.15
N ARG A 421 -105.76 23.54 64.35
CA ARG A 421 -104.21 23.06 64.44
C ARG A 421 -103.43 22.49 63.09
N ARG A 422 -102.21 21.82 62.76
CA ARG A 422 -100.84 21.07 63.16
C ARG A 422 -99.63 21.01 62.01
N ARG A 423 -98.33 20.45 62.18
CA ARG A 423 -97.12 20.12 61.20
C ARG A 423 -96.48 18.62 61.07
N VAL A 424 -95.18 18.36 60.65
CA VAL A 424 -94.58 17.13 59.90
C VAL A 424 -93.20 16.39 60.31
N GLU A 425 -91.93 16.66 59.79
CA GLU A 425 -90.50 16.14 60.16
C GLU A 425 -89.48 15.43 59.08
N GLU A 426 -88.09 15.27 59.25
CA GLU A 426 -86.89 15.09 58.23
C GLU A 426 -85.72 13.93 58.47
N GLU A 427 -84.42 13.56 58.00
CA GLU A 427 -83.01 13.91 57.32
C GLU A 427 -82.11 12.62 56.73
N TYR A 428 -80.79 12.25 56.29
CA TYR A 428 -79.21 12.49 56.06
C TYR A 428 -78.44 11.39 55.05
N GLU A 429 -77.12 11.02 54.62
CA GLU A 429 -75.54 11.27 54.48
C GLU A 429 -74.75 10.28 53.39
N GLU A 430 -73.44 9.92 52.94
CA GLU A 430 -71.84 10.01 53.00
C GLU A 430 -71.04 9.41 51.66
N GLY A 431 -69.72 9.08 51.23
CA GLY A 431 -68.15 8.99 51.53
C GLY A 431 -67.08 8.31 50.45
N GLY A 432 -65.65 8.34 50.49
CA GLY A 432 -64.53 7.58 49.62
C GLY A 432 -62.99 8.15 49.38
N ALA A 433 -61.80 7.72 48.71
CA ALA A 433 -60.91 6.53 48.17
C ALA A 433 -59.38 6.83 47.53
N SER A 434 -58.32 5.91 47.25
CA SER A 434 -56.89 6.09 46.54
C SER A 434 -55.92 4.78 46.21
N THR A 435 -54.60 4.49 45.72
CA THR A 435 -53.18 4.94 45.12
C THR A 435 -52.16 3.70 44.68
N GLY A 436 -50.88 3.48 44.08
CA GLY A 436 -49.60 4.03 43.32
C GLY A 436 -48.21 3.11 43.07
N LEU A 437 -47.14 3.36 42.15
CA LEU A 437 -45.73 2.70 41.88
C LEU A 437 -44.63 3.61 41.09
N ARG A 438 -43.38 3.22 40.63
CA ARG A 438 -42.34 4.07 39.84
C ARG A 438 -41.10 3.39 39.07
N ALA A 439 -40.23 4.14 38.30
CA ALA A 439 -38.94 3.78 37.53
C ALA A 439 -37.94 5.01 37.29
N GLY A 440 -36.75 5.12 36.56
CA GLY A 440 -35.79 4.34 35.67
C GLY A 440 -34.61 5.18 34.95
N THR A 441 -33.71 4.61 34.06
CA THR A 441 -32.67 5.22 33.05
C THR A 441 -31.17 5.58 33.45
N SER A 442 -30.05 5.85 32.64
CA SER A 442 -29.44 5.51 31.27
C SER A 442 -27.96 6.09 30.95
N LEU A 443 -27.30 5.81 29.75
CA LEU A 443 -26.11 6.43 28.98
C LEU A 443 -24.60 5.91 29.02
N GLY A 444 -23.80 5.93 27.89
CA GLY A 444 -22.31 5.70 27.78
C GLY A 444 -21.66 5.40 26.36
N SER A 445 -20.35 5.66 26.06
CA SER A 445 -19.71 5.68 24.69
C SER A 445 -18.25 5.13 24.52
N SER A 446 -17.83 4.58 23.33
CA SER A 446 -16.52 4.83 22.60
C SER A 446 -16.13 3.87 21.42
N ARG A 447 -15.00 4.12 20.70
CA ARG A 447 -14.58 3.64 19.34
C ARG A 447 -13.12 3.12 19.25
N ILE A 448 -12.82 2.08 18.43
CA ILE A 448 -11.49 1.79 17.80
C ILE A 448 -11.67 1.35 16.31
N THR A 449 -10.61 1.43 15.47
CA THR A 449 -10.58 1.24 14.00
C THR A 449 -9.69 0.07 13.51
N ALA A 450 -9.79 -0.30 12.22
CA ALA A 450 -8.97 -1.34 11.55
C ALA A 450 -8.14 -0.80 10.36
N SER A 451 -7.28 -1.64 9.77
CA SER A 451 -6.15 -1.27 8.89
C SER A 451 -6.36 -1.49 7.39
N GLU A 452 -5.70 -0.66 6.56
CA GLU A 452 -5.44 -0.92 5.14
C GLU A 452 -4.00 -1.40 4.89
N GLY A 453 -3.79 -2.14 3.80
CA GLY A 453 -2.46 -2.54 3.31
C GLY A 453 -2.49 -2.66 1.79
N SER A 454 -1.52 -2.06 1.10
CA SER A 454 -1.45 -2.00 -0.36
C SER A 454 -0.22 -2.74 -0.89
N SER A 455 -0.37 -3.46 -1.99
CA SER A 455 0.74 -3.99 -2.78
C SER A 455 0.39 -4.05 -4.27
N ARG A 456 1.39 -4.05 -5.14
CA ARG A 456 1.26 -3.75 -6.58
C ARG A 456 1.62 -4.95 -7.45
N THR A 457 0.91 -5.11 -8.56
CA THR A 457 1.22 -6.10 -9.62
C THR A 457 2.13 -5.49 -10.67
N ILE A 458 3.06 -6.27 -11.23
CA ILE A 458 3.90 -5.91 -12.39
C ILE A 458 3.89 -7.10 -13.37
N THR A 459 3.85 -6.82 -14.68
CA THR A 459 3.65 -7.82 -15.74
C THR A 459 4.63 -7.65 -16.92
N SER A 460 5.32 -8.73 -17.30
CA SER A 460 5.98 -9.02 -18.59
C SER A 460 6.80 -10.33 -18.41
N GLY A 461 7.01 -11.23 -19.37
CA GLY A 461 6.60 -11.27 -20.79
C GLY A 461 6.51 -12.73 -21.29
N GLN A 462 6.34 -12.95 -22.59
CA GLN A 462 5.89 -14.25 -23.13
C GLN A 462 6.98 -15.30 -23.36
N SER A 463 6.61 -16.56 -23.13
CA SER A 463 7.06 -17.74 -23.90
C SER A 463 5.99 -18.83 -23.80
N SER A 464 5.86 -19.68 -24.83
CA SER A 464 4.84 -20.74 -24.91
C SER A 464 5.18 -21.91 -23.99
N THR A 465 4.77 -21.80 -22.73
CA THR A 465 4.89 -22.80 -21.67
C THR A 465 3.62 -22.74 -20.82
N THR A 466 3.25 -23.84 -20.15
CA THR A 466 2.17 -23.86 -19.15
C THR A 466 2.29 -22.65 -18.21
N ARG A 467 1.24 -21.84 -18.08
CA ARG A 467 1.32 -20.59 -17.29
C ARG A 467 1.45 -20.93 -15.81
N PHE A 468 2.66 -20.78 -15.28
CA PHE A 468 2.93 -20.94 -13.85
C PHE A 468 2.93 -19.56 -13.17
N HIS A 469 2.16 -19.42 -12.09
CA HIS A 469 2.26 -18.25 -11.22
C HIS A 469 3.37 -18.48 -10.19
N LEU A 470 4.42 -17.65 -10.24
CA LEU A 470 5.59 -17.74 -9.36
C LEU A 470 5.53 -16.67 -8.27
N SER A 471 5.15 -17.07 -7.05
CA SER A 471 5.27 -16.21 -5.87
C SER A 471 6.67 -16.34 -5.26
N GLN A 472 7.26 -15.21 -4.84
CA GLN A 472 8.51 -15.20 -4.08
C GLN A 472 8.37 -14.26 -2.88
N GLN A 473 8.82 -14.73 -1.71
CA GLN A 473 8.88 -13.95 -0.47
C GLN A 473 10.26 -14.11 0.14
N ALA A 474 10.90 -13.02 0.55
CA ALA A 474 12.22 -13.04 1.18
C ALA A 474 12.21 -12.14 2.42
N SER A 475 12.88 -12.58 3.48
CA SER A 475 13.12 -11.83 4.72
C SER A 475 14.54 -12.06 5.22
N ALA A 476 15.09 -11.07 5.92
CA ALA A 476 16.39 -11.17 6.58
C ALA A 476 16.31 -10.45 7.92
N THR A 477 16.74 -11.14 8.97
CA THR A 477 16.76 -10.64 10.35
C THR A 477 18.12 -9.99 10.69
N GLY A 478 19.15 -10.27 9.87
CA GLY A 478 20.51 -9.74 10.04
C GLY A 478 21.20 -9.39 8.72
N SER A 479 22.53 -9.25 8.77
CA SER A 479 23.38 -8.73 7.69
C SER A 479 23.31 -9.49 6.35
N ILE A 480 22.88 -10.75 6.35
CA ILE A 480 22.90 -11.63 5.19
C ILE A 480 21.50 -11.78 4.59
N SER A 481 21.40 -11.70 3.27
CA SER A 481 20.18 -11.98 2.51
C SER A 481 20.38 -13.11 1.51
N ILE A 482 19.28 -13.79 1.14
CA ILE A 482 19.22 -14.78 0.06
C ILE A 482 18.72 -14.04 -1.19
N GLU A 483 19.63 -13.54 -2.04
CA GLU A 483 19.26 -12.73 -3.21
C GLU A 483 18.62 -13.54 -4.34
N GLU A 484 19.03 -14.79 -4.52
CA GLU A 484 18.62 -15.63 -5.64
C GLU A 484 18.64 -17.11 -5.24
N ILE A 485 17.61 -17.84 -5.65
CA ILE A 485 17.50 -19.30 -5.51
C ILE A 485 17.30 -19.84 -6.92
N ASP A 486 18.18 -20.73 -7.36
CA ASP A 486 17.94 -21.42 -8.63
C ASP A 486 16.80 -22.44 -8.50
N LEU A 487 15.82 -22.31 -9.39
CA LEU A 487 14.68 -23.21 -9.54
C LEU A 487 15.09 -24.58 -10.11
N GLU A 488 16.19 -24.62 -10.86
CA GLU A 488 16.78 -25.86 -11.40
C GLU A 488 17.71 -26.56 -10.38
N GLY A 489 17.89 -25.98 -9.19
CA GLY A 489 18.62 -26.60 -8.08
C GLY A 489 20.14 -26.62 -8.22
N LYS A 490 20.72 -25.86 -9.15
CA LYS A 490 22.18 -25.80 -9.37
C LYS A 490 22.89 -24.96 -8.31
N TYR A 491 22.25 -23.92 -7.75
CA TYR A 491 22.84 -23.10 -6.69
C TYR A 491 21.85 -22.32 -5.79
N VAL A 492 22.40 -21.77 -4.71
CA VAL A 492 21.78 -20.71 -3.89
C VAL A 492 22.75 -19.53 -3.78
N HIS A 493 22.25 -18.29 -3.84
CA HIS A 493 23.04 -17.08 -3.70
C HIS A 493 22.79 -16.38 -2.36
N LEU A 494 23.86 -16.15 -1.59
CA LEU A 494 23.84 -15.31 -0.40
C LEU A 494 24.64 -14.03 -0.62
N LYS A 495 24.25 -12.94 0.04
CA LYS A 495 25.00 -11.67 0.04
C LYS A 495 24.95 -11.00 1.40
N ASN A 496 26.10 -10.44 1.79
CA ASN A 496 26.21 -9.54 2.92
C ASN A 496 25.84 -8.12 2.47
N ASN A 497 24.72 -7.61 3.00
CA ASN A 497 24.22 -6.27 2.72
C ASN A 497 24.68 -5.24 3.77
N SER A 498 25.61 -5.62 4.66
CA SER A 498 26.18 -4.75 5.69
C SER A 498 27.58 -4.24 5.31
N ASP A 499 27.95 -3.08 5.86
CA ASP A 499 29.29 -2.49 5.78
C ASP A 499 30.33 -3.20 6.67
N LYS A 500 30.00 -4.38 7.22
CA LYS A 500 30.85 -5.17 8.13
C LYS A 500 31.00 -6.60 7.65
N ASP A 501 32.22 -7.13 7.75
CA ASP A 501 32.52 -8.55 7.48
C ASP A 501 31.74 -9.46 8.43
N GLN A 502 31.00 -10.43 7.87
CA GLN A 502 30.17 -11.36 8.62
C GLN A 502 30.80 -12.77 8.60
N SER A 503 31.14 -13.29 9.78
CA SER A 503 31.48 -14.72 9.91
C SER A 503 30.22 -15.57 9.74
N LEU A 504 30.30 -16.59 8.87
CA LEU A 504 29.29 -17.65 8.74
C LEU A 504 29.82 -18.99 9.28
N GLY A 505 30.87 -18.95 10.11
CA GLY A 505 31.54 -20.15 10.62
C GLY A 505 30.54 -21.09 11.34
N ASN A 506 30.44 -22.33 10.85
CA ASN A 506 29.47 -23.35 11.28
C ASN A 506 27.98 -23.08 11.00
N TRP A 507 27.61 -21.95 10.36
CA TRP A 507 26.23 -21.70 9.96
C TRP A 507 25.75 -22.74 8.94
N ARG A 508 24.44 -22.96 8.88
CA ARG A 508 23.80 -23.97 8.01
C ARG A 508 22.83 -23.32 7.06
N LEU A 509 22.98 -23.56 5.77
CA LEU A 509 22.03 -23.18 4.74
C LEU A 509 21.14 -24.38 4.44
N LYS A 510 19.87 -24.29 4.82
CA LYS A 510 18.84 -25.32 4.67
C LYS A 510 17.95 -25.02 3.47
N ARG A 511 17.51 -26.05 2.74
CA ARG A 511 16.49 -25.97 1.69
C ARG A 511 15.50 -27.13 1.87
N LYS A 512 14.22 -26.81 2.04
CA LYS A 512 13.10 -27.76 2.10
C LYS A 512 12.23 -27.62 0.86
N ILE A 513 11.73 -28.73 0.34
CA ILE A 513 10.91 -28.81 -0.87
C ILE A 513 9.60 -29.49 -0.51
N GLY A 514 8.49 -28.75 -0.57
CA GLY A 514 7.19 -29.22 -0.07
C GLY A 514 7.29 -29.73 1.36
N GLU A 515 6.98 -31.01 1.55
CA GLU A 515 7.05 -31.71 2.83
C GLU A 515 8.29 -32.61 2.97
N GLU A 516 9.14 -32.71 1.95
CA GLU A 516 10.34 -33.57 1.88
C GLU A 516 11.41 -33.21 2.93
N GLU A 517 12.45 -34.06 3.03
CA GLU A 517 13.57 -33.86 3.95
C GLU A 517 14.36 -32.57 3.67
N GLU A 518 14.99 -32.02 4.71
CA GLU A 518 15.75 -30.77 4.61
C GLU A 518 17.17 -31.02 4.06
N ILE A 519 17.47 -30.44 2.91
CA ILE A 519 18.81 -30.45 2.31
C ILE A 519 19.67 -29.41 3.06
N VAL A 520 20.73 -29.83 3.75
CA VAL A 520 21.54 -28.97 4.64
C VAL A 520 23.01 -28.85 4.21
N TYR A 521 23.40 -27.65 3.74
CA TYR A 521 24.80 -27.28 3.57
C TYR A 521 25.36 -26.65 4.85
N LYS A 522 26.61 -26.96 5.22
CA LYS A 522 27.30 -26.37 6.38
C LYS A 522 28.53 -25.57 5.93
N PHE A 523 28.63 -24.31 6.36
CA PHE A 523 29.80 -23.47 6.13
C PHE A 523 30.99 -23.93 6.98
N THR A 524 32.20 -23.82 6.43
CA THR A 524 33.43 -24.19 7.14
C THR A 524 33.67 -23.25 8.33
N PRO A 525 34.29 -23.70 9.44
CA PRO A 525 34.43 -22.87 10.67
C PRO A 525 35.20 -21.55 10.51
N LYS A 526 35.91 -21.35 9.41
CA LYS A 526 36.71 -20.15 9.10
C LYS A 526 36.11 -19.30 7.97
N TYR A 527 34.90 -19.60 7.50
CA TYR A 527 34.29 -18.86 6.39
C TYR A 527 33.75 -17.50 6.85
N VAL A 528 34.22 -16.43 6.19
CA VAL A 528 33.79 -15.04 6.41
C VAL A 528 33.36 -14.45 5.07
N LEU A 529 32.17 -13.86 5.03
CA LEU A 529 31.64 -13.13 3.88
C LEU A 529 31.84 -11.63 4.12
N LYS A 530 32.68 -10.99 3.30
CA LYS A 530 33.06 -9.59 3.51
C LYS A 530 31.89 -8.61 3.34
N ALA A 531 32.06 -7.40 3.85
CA ALA A 531 31.13 -6.29 3.61
C ALA A 531 30.80 -6.15 2.12
N GLY A 532 29.51 -6.03 1.77
CA GLY A 532 29.02 -5.96 0.38
C GLY A 532 29.25 -7.21 -0.49
N GLN A 533 29.92 -8.25 0.00
CA GLN A 533 30.30 -9.41 -0.79
C GLN A 533 29.17 -10.44 -0.90
N SER A 534 29.09 -11.11 -2.04
CA SER A 534 28.20 -12.26 -2.25
C SER A 534 28.96 -13.57 -2.49
N VAL A 535 28.22 -14.68 -2.39
CA VAL A 535 28.68 -16.06 -2.60
C VAL A 535 27.60 -16.88 -3.27
N LYS A 536 27.96 -17.67 -4.29
CA LYS A 536 27.11 -18.72 -4.87
C LYS A 536 27.60 -20.07 -4.35
N ILE A 537 26.68 -20.86 -3.79
CA ILE A 537 26.93 -22.23 -3.33
C ILE A 537 26.31 -23.18 -4.35
N TYR A 538 27.12 -23.72 -5.22
CA TYR A 538 26.72 -24.66 -6.27
C TYR A 538 26.62 -26.09 -5.74
N SER A 539 25.77 -26.89 -6.36
CA SER A 539 25.79 -28.35 -6.24
C SER A 539 26.94 -28.95 -7.07
N ALA A 540 27.20 -30.26 -6.94
CA ALA A 540 28.24 -30.96 -7.69
C ALA A 540 27.98 -30.96 -9.20
N ASP A 541 26.73 -31.21 -9.61
CA ASP A 541 26.36 -31.41 -11.02
C ASP A 541 26.29 -30.09 -11.81
N ALA A 542 26.43 -28.94 -11.15
CA ALA A 542 26.46 -27.64 -11.80
C ALA A 542 27.70 -27.38 -12.67
N GLY A 543 28.73 -28.23 -12.59
CA GLY A 543 29.93 -28.17 -13.43
C GLY A 543 30.89 -26.99 -13.14
N VAL A 544 30.63 -26.21 -12.09
CA VAL A 544 31.40 -25.01 -11.75
C VAL A 544 32.65 -25.35 -10.92
N ALA A 545 33.79 -24.73 -11.24
CA ALA A 545 35.03 -24.88 -10.49
C ALA A 545 34.95 -24.21 -9.10
N HIS A 546 35.45 -24.88 -8.06
CA HIS A 546 35.43 -24.36 -6.69
C HIS A 546 36.44 -23.21 -6.51
N SER A 547 35.96 -22.01 -6.17
CA SER A 547 36.78 -20.81 -5.97
C SER A 547 36.30 -19.98 -4.77
N PRO A 548 36.66 -20.37 -3.53
CA PRO A 548 36.38 -19.58 -2.34
C PRO A 548 37.08 -18.20 -2.39
N PRO A 549 36.49 -17.14 -1.79
CA PRO A 549 35.28 -17.17 -0.96
C PRO A 549 33.96 -17.06 -1.76
N SER A 550 33.97 -16.63 -3.02
CA SER A 550 32.76 -16.26 -3.78
C SER A 550 32.06 -17.43 -4.48
N ILE A 551 32.76 -18.54 -4.76
CA ILE A 551 32.19 -19.73 -5.41
C ILE A 551 32.47 -20.97 -4.56
N LEU A 552 31.45 -21.40 -3.82
CA LEU A 552 31.48 -22.66 -3.06
C LEU A 552 30.83 -23.77 -3.89
N VAL A 553 31.32 -24.99 -3.78
CA VAL A 553 30.81 -26.16 -4.49
C VAL A 553 30.62 -27.30 -3.50
N TRP A 554 29.40 -27.79 -3.37
CA TRP A 554 29.05 -28.88 -2.47
C TRP A 554 29.23 -30.23 -3.16
N LYS A 555 30.48 -30.68 -3.21
CA LYS A 555 30.95 -31.87 -3.95
C LYS A 555 30.22 -33.19 -3.66
N ASN A 556 29.46 -33.27 -2.56
CA ASN A 556 28.79 -34.49 -2.11
C ASN A 556 27.26 -34.46 -2.36
N GLN A 557 26.74 -33.42 -3.02
CA GLN A 557 25.32 -33.24 -3.30
C GLN A 557 25.12 -32.89 -4.77
N SER A 558 24.41 -33.73 -5.52
CA SER A 558 24.14 -33.55 -6.96
C SER A 558 23.33 -32.29 -7.26
N SER A 559 22.27 -32.05 -6.50
CA SER A 559 21.36 -30.90 -6.64
C SER A 559 20.86 -30.38 -5.30
N TRP A 560 20.57 -29.07 -5.25
CA TRP A 560 19.74 -28.45 -4.20
C TRP A 560 18.26 -28.84 -4.27
N GLY A 561 17.87 -29.65 -5.25
CA GLY A 561 16.52 -30.18 -5.46
C GLY A 561 15.57 -29.19 -6.14
N THR A 562 14.59 -29.70 -6.86
CA THR A 562 13.63 -28.92 -7.65
C THR A 562 12.19 -29.26 -7.24
N GLY A 563 11.26 -28.30 -7.31
CA GLY A 563 9.89 -28.52 -6.88
C GLY A 563 8.98 -27.31 -6.98
N SER A 564 7.71 -27.48 -6.62
CA SER A 564 6.66 -26.45 -6.69
C SER A 564 6.59 -25.52 -5.48
N ASN A 565 7.16 -25.91 -4.33
CA ASN A 565 7.23 -25.06 -3.14
C ASN A 565 8.60 -25.24 -2.47
N ILE A 566 9.44 -24.22 -2.51
CA ILE A 566 10.84 -24.26 -2.08
C ILE A 566 11.05 -23.22 -0.97
N ARG A 567 11.39 -23.65 0.25
CA ARG A 567 11.79 -22.77 1.35
C ARG A 567 13.26 -22.94 1.64
N THR A 568 14.07 -21.92 1.37
CA THR A 568 15.50 -21.89 1.67
C THR A 568 15.78 -20.89 2.78
N TYR A 569 16.58 -21.26 3.77
CA TYR A 569 16.82 -20.44 4.95
C TYR A 569 18.22 -20.66 5.52
N LEU A 570 18.82 -19.57 6.00
CA LEU A 570 20.13 -19.54 6.62
C LEU A 570 19.95 -19.55 8.13
N VAL A 571 20.61 -20.51 8.79
CA VAL A 571 20.52 -20.78 10.22
C VAL A 571 21.87 -20.52 10.86
N ASN A 572 21.89 -19.75 11.95
CA ASN A 572 23.11 -19.40 12.68
C ASN A 572 23.61 -20.58 13.57
N THR A 573 24.57 -20.29 14.45
CA THR A 573 25.10 -21.25 15.44
C THR A 573 24.14 -21.57 16.60
N GLU A 574 23.11 -20.76 16.80
CA GLU A 574 22.13 -20.82 17.89
C GLU A 574 20.76 -21.37 17.42
N GLU A 575 20.74 -21.91 16.19
CA GLU A 575 19.59 -22.49 15.47
C GLU A 575 18.51 -21.48 15.03
N GLU A 576 18.78 -20.17 15.09
CA GLU A 576 17.87 -19.11 14.63
C GLU A 576 17.90 -18.93 13.10
N GLU A 577 16.72 -18.67 12.51
CA GLU A 577 16.58 -18.31 11.09
C GLU A 577 16.93 -16.82 10.84
N VAL A 578 18.16 -16.57 10.38
CA VAL A 578 18.68 -15.20 10.14
C VAL A 578 18.36 -14.65 8.75
N ALA A 579 18.04 -15.52 7.79
CA ALA A 579 17.51 -15.15 6.48
C ALA A 579 16.63 -16.28 5.93
N VAL A 580 15.49 -15.93 5.31
CA VAL A 580 14.50 -16.89 4.80
C VAL A 580 14.04 -16.44 3.42
N ARG A 581 13.85 -17.38 2.51
CA ARG A 581 13.21 -17.12 1.22
C ARG A 581 12.38 -18.31 0.76
N THR A 582 11.10 -18.04 0.51
CA THR A 582 10.10 -19.01 0.06
C THR A 582 9.71 -18.69 -1.38
N VAL A 583 9.64 -19.73 -2.21
CA VAL A 583 9.31 -19.62 -3.64
C VAL A 583 8.27 -20.69 -3.98
N THR A 584 7.11 -20.27 -4.49
CA THR A 584 5.98 -21.16 -4.75
C THR A 584 5.48 -20.98 -6.19
N LYS A 585 5.37 -22.09 -6.91
CA LYS A 585 5.05 -22.19 -8.35
C LYS A 585 3.76 -22.99 -8.52
N SER A 586 2.62 -22.31 -8.73
CA SER A 586 1.33 -22.94 -9.03
C SER A 586 1.06 -22.94 -10.54
N VAL A 587 0.21 -23.84 -11.03
CA VAL A 587 -0.16 -23.95 -12.46
C VAL A 587 -1.56 -23.38 -12.68
N LEU A 588 -1.74 -22.55 -13.70
CA LEU A 588 -3.06 -22.21 -14.22
C LEU A 588 -3.46 -23.24 -15.29
N ARG A 589 -4.64 -23.85 -15.13
CA ARG A 589 -5.35 -24.52 -16.21
C ARG A 589 -6.31 -23.51 -16.84
N ASN A 590 -6.29 -23.38 -18.15
CA ASN A 590 -7.46 -22.84 -18.86
C ASN A 590 -8.57 -23.88 -18.75
N VAL A 591 -9.80 -23.41 -18.54
CA VAL A 591 -10.99 -24.09 -19.02
C VAL A 591 -11.42 -23.25 -20.22
N GLU A 592 -11.44 -23.87 -21.39
CA GLU A 592 -12.00 -23.27 -22.60
C GLU A 592 -13.43 -23.81 -22.73
N GLU A 593 -14.40 -22.90 -22.79
CA GLU A 593 -15.82 -23.21 -22.98
C GLU A 593 -16.06 -23.28 -24.50
N GLU A 594 -16.31 -24.49 -25.02
CA GLU A 594 -16.74 -24.70 -26.41
C GLU A 594 -18.26 -24.91 -26.43
N GLU A 595 -18.95 -24.06 -27.21
CA GLU A 595 -20.38 -24.19 -27.52
C GLU A 595 -20.52 -25.03 -28.80
N ASP A 596 -21.02 -26.27 -28.68
CA ASP A 596 -21.36 -27.13 -29.83
C ASP A 596 -22.89 -27.27 -29.95
N GLU A 597 -23.45 -26.80 -31.07
CA GLU A 597 -24.82 -27.09 -31.49
C GLU A 597 -24.88 -28.35 -32.39
N ASP A 598 -26.04 -29.03 -32.37
CA ASP A 598 -26.56 -29.96 -33.39
C ASP A 598 -25.65 -31.08 -33.96
N ALA A 599 -25.90 -32.33 -33.52
CA ALA A 599 -26.66 -33.31 -34.34
C ALA A 599 -26.74 -34.71 -33.69
N ASP A 600 -27.84 -35.00 -32.98
CA ASP A 600 -28.16 -36.38 -32.57
C ASP A 600 -28.98 -37.10 -33.66
N PHE A 601 -28.38 -38.11 -34.28
CA PHE A 601 -29.10 -39.16 -35.03
C PHE A 601 -28.23 -40.42 -35.08
N GLY A 602 -28.40 -41.32 -34.11
CA GLY A 602 -27.48 -42.42 -33.84
C GLY A 602 -27.63 -43.67 -34.71
N GLU A 603 -27.01 -44.76 -34.26
CA GLU A 603 -27.28 -46.13 -34.71
C GLU A 603 -27.13 -47.12 -33.52
N GLU A 604 -27.75 -48.29 -33.60
CA GLU A 604 -27.95 -49.20 -32.46
C GLU A 604 -26.83 -50.26 -32.28
N ASP A 605 -26.94 -51.07 -31.22
CA ASP A 605 -26.13 -52.27 -30.95
C ASP A 605 -25.91 -53.18 -32.18
N LEU A 606 -24.75 -53.89 -32.24
CA LEU A 606 -24.75 -55.36 -32.15
C LEU A 606 -23.34 -56.02 -32.02
N PHE A 607 -23.20 -56.85 -30.97
CA PHE A 607 -22.65 -58.22 -30.98
C PHE A 607 -21.17 -58.57 -31.37
N HIS A 608 -20.52 -59.30 -30.43
CA HIS A 608 -19.67 -60.51 -30.69
C HIS A 608 -18.28 -60.33 -31.38
N GLN A 609 -17.31 -61.26 -31.32
CA GLN A 609 -16.95 -62.36 -30.38
C GLN A 609 -15.46 -62.75 -30.62
N GLN A 610 -14.91 -63.66 -29.80
CA GLN A 610 -13.52 -64.16 -29.79
C GLN A 610 -12.95 -64.62 -31.16
N GLY A 611 -11.64 -64.43 -31.37
CA GLY A 611 -10.88 -65.07 -32.45
C GLY A 611 -9.37 -64.78 -32.41
N ASP A 612 -8.56 -65.80 -32.12
CA ASP A 612 -7.07 -65.76 -32.09
C ASP A 612 -6.50 -66.79 -33.11
N PRO A 613 -5.18 -67.02 -33.20
CA PRO A 613 -4.23 -66.36 -34.08
C PRO A 613 -3.90 -67.15 -35.37
N ARG A 614 -3.21 -66.53 -36.34
CA ARG A 614 -2.39 -67.29 -37.30
C ARG A 614 -1.21 -66.53 -37.89
N THR A 615 -0.26 -67.29 -38.47
CA THR A 615 1.13 -66.88 -38.70
C THR A 615 1.56 -66.92 -40.17
N THR A 616 2.52 -66.07 -40.55
CA THR A 616 3.37 -66.22 -41.75
C THR A 616 4.76 -65.58 -41.53
N SER A 617 5.80 -65.81 -42.34
CA SER A 617 6.50 -67.07 -42.72
C SER A 617 7.78 -66.74 -43.53
N ARG A 618 8.85 -67.55 -43.39
CA ARG A 618 10.16 -67.53 -44.12
C ARG A 618 11.11 -66.37 -43.79
N GLY A 619 12.45 -66.51 -43.83
CA GLY A 619 13.34 -67.68 -44.07
C GLY A 619 14.71 -67.46 -43.38
N CYS A 620 15.49 -68.50 -43.01
CA CYS A 620 16.47 -69.23 -43.85
C CYS A 620 17.56 -68.32 -44.49
N SER A 621 18.87 -68.59 -44.42
CA SER A 621 19.58 -69.80 -43.89
C SER A 621 21.08 -69.55 -43.58
N VAL A 622 21.56 -70.16 -42.48
CA VAL A 622 22.90 -70.74 -42.23
C VAL A 622 24.14 -70.14 -42.92
N MET A 623 25.03 -69.55 -42.11
CA MET A 623 26.30 -70.20 -41.71
C MET A 623 26.67 -69.84 -40.27
#